data_AF-A0A358C1Y1-F1
#
_entry.id   AF-A0A358C1Y1-F1
#
_cell.length_a   1.000
_cell.length_b   1.000
_cell.length_c   1.000
_cell.angle_alpha   90.00
_cell.angle_beta   90.00
_cell.angle_gamma   90.00
#
_symmetry.space_group_name_H-M   'P 1'
#
loop_
_entity.id
_entity.type
_entity.pdbx_description
1 polymer ?
#
loop_
_entity_poly.entity_id
_entity_poly.type
_entity_poly.pdbx_seq_one_letter_code
_entity_poly.pdbx_strand_id
1 'polypeptide(L)'
;MRKRSRGGDSHKAHIVAADMGYGHERPARSLEHLAVPGEGIIVANNYRGIPKKDKAVWQKSRQFYESMSRLKTIPFVGDLLFDTLVDKGQEVAPFYPRRDLSRPTMQLRQMYTGIRAGLGRHLIESLARNPVPFITTFFYVAFMAEEFDYPGDIWCVTTDADISRAWAPWDPKKSRIDYIVGNGRCAERLKLYGVRKEKIHLTGFPLPPELIGGVDSLILKQDLIRRMCALDPQGIFRSLNAQALDVHLGKGVCPKKKKGSTPHVLFAIGGAGAQEKLAKTILKSLTHQLQRGEIRLTLMAGARPDLGDRLKKEAIRLRLGALLNKTLMIKSYKSRSTYFKQFHQQLHTTDILWTKPSELSFYVGLGIPILMAPTVGSQEEFNRKWIEQVGGGVFMEDPRYAGEWLMDWIASGAFARMCWNGYMSAPTHGTYRIESIVFGEEMPIHALPLIV
;
A
#
# COMPACT_ATOMS: atom_id res chain seq x y z
N MET A 1 -14.35 36.59 -4.38
CA MET A 1 -15.23 35.66 -3.62
C MET A 1 -16.52 35.43 -4.39
N ARG A 2 -16.60 34.36 -5.17
CA ARG A 2 -17.87 33.86 -5.74
C ARG A 2 -18.24 32.61 -4.95
N LYS A 3 -19.31 32.67 -4.15
CA LYS A 3 -19.98 31.50 -3.59
C LYS A 3 -20.40 30.63 -4.77
N ARG A 4 -19.69 29.52 -5.02
CA ARG A 4 -20.22 28.45 -5.86
C ARG A 4 -21.42 27.85 -5.14
N SER A 5 -22.52 27.79 -5.87
CA SER A 5 -23.79 27.19 -5.46
C SER A 5 -23.58 25.76 -5.00
N ARG A 6 -24.17 25.40 -3.85
CA ARG A 6 -24.43 24.01 -3.45
C ARG A 6 -25.45 23.41 -4.44
N GLY A 7 -24.94 22.92 -5.57
CA GLY A 7 -25.64 22.01 -6.48
C GLY A 7 -24.88 20.69 -6.46
N GLY A 8 -25.58 19.58 -6.25
CA GLY A 8 -24.99 18.25 -6.07
C GLY A 8 -24.36 17.67 -7.34
N ASP A 9 -23.22 18.22 -7.75
CA ASP A 9 -22.29 17.51 -8.63
C ASP A 9 -21.48 16.56 -7.77
N SER A 10 -21.75 15.26 -7.87
CA SER A 10 -20.90 14.25 -7.25
C SER A 10 -19.46 14.42 -7.77
N HIS A 11 -18.47 14.49 -6.89
CA HIS A 11 -17.06 14.49 -7.27
C HIS A 11 -16.75 13.35 -8.24
N LYS A 12 -16.11 13.69 -9.37
CA LYS A 12 -15.78 12.76 -10.45
C LYS A 12 -14.38 13.02 -10.97
N ALA A 13 -13.61 11.97 -11.15
CA ALA A 13 -12.27 11.97 -11.70
C ALA A 13 -12.03 10.68 -12.49
N HIS A 14 -11.11 10.71 -13.45
CA HIS A 14 -10.56 9.47 -14.00
C HIS A 14 -9.55 8.93 -12.99
N ILE A 15 -9.78 7.71 -12.49
CA ILE A 15 -8.85 7.04 -11.58
C ILE A 15 -8.05 6.00 -12.35
N VAL A 16 -6.76 6.26 -12.56
CA VAL A 16 -5.91 5.47 -13.46
C VAL A 16 -4.74 4.83 -12.71
N ALA A 17 -4.61 3.51 -12.82
CA ALA A 17 -3.51 2.74 -12.21
C ALA A 17 -2.77 1.91 -13.27
N ALA A 18 -1.70 1.22 -12.87
CA ALA A 18 -1.02 0.24 -13.69
C ALA A 18 -0.94 -1.13 -12.98
N ASP A 19 -1.15 -2.22 -13.71
CA ASP A 19 -0.94 -3.58 -13.21
C ASP A 19 0.55 -3.96 -13.33
N MET A 20 1.35 -3.48 -12.38
CA MET A 20 2.78 -3.78 -12.21
C MET A 20 3.02 -4.43 -10.83
N GLY A 21 2.14 -5.36 -10.45
CA GLY A 21 1.97 -5.79 -9.05
C GLY A 21 0.70 -5.19 -8.46
N TYR A 22 0.52 -5.24 -7.13
CA TYR A 22 -0.69 -4.70 -6.48
C TYR A 22 -0.56 -3.23 -6.06
N GLY A 23 0.67 -2.68 -6.01
CA GLY A 23 0.95 -1.43 -5.30
C GLY A 23 0.39 -0.15 -5.91
N HIS A 24 0.15 -0.10 -7.22
CA HIS A 24 -0.51 1.05 -7.85
C HIS A 24 -2.04 0.93 -7.81
N GLU A 25 -2.58 -0.29 -7.88
CA GLU A 25 -4.03 -0.47 -7.83
C GLU A 25 -4.59 -0.30 -6.42
N ARG A 26 -3.90 -0.68 -5.34
CA ARG A 26 -4.40 -0.45 -3.97
C ARG A 26 -4.78 1.01 -3.67
N PRO A 27 -3.87 2.00 -3.82
CA PRO A 27 -4.21 3.39 -3.59
C PRO A 27 -5.29 3.89 -4.55
N ALA A 28 -5.33 3.39 -5.79
CA ALA A 28 -6.38 3.75 -6.74
C ALA A 28 -7.76 3.22 -6.30
N ARG A 29 -7.81 2.00 -5.75
CA ARG A 29 -9.05 1.41 -5.21
C ARG A 29 -9.59 2.18 -4.01
N SER A 30 -8.74 2.75 -3.17
CA SER A 30 -9.17 3.66 -2.10
C SER A 30 -9.85 4.93 -2.64
N LEU A 31 -9.59 5.31 -3.89
CA LEU A 31 -10.17 6.47 -4.57
C LEU A 31 -11.30 6.10 -5.53
N GLU A 32 -11.73 4.83 -5.59
CA GLU A 32 -12.71 4.33 -6.58
C GLU A 32 -14.08 5.03 -6.49
N HIS A 33 -14.45 5.54 -5.31
CA HIS A 33 -15.69 6.32 -5.11
C HIS A 33 -15.70 7.65 -5.86
N LEU A 34 -14.54 8.17 -6.27
CA LEU A 34 -14.39 9.37 -7.09
C LEU A 34 -14.40 9.05 -8.60
N ALA A 35 -14.39 7.78 -8.99
CA ALA A 35 -14.34 7.41 -10.40
C ALA A 35 -15.58 7.90 -11.16
N VAL A 36 -15.41 8.26 -12.43
CA VAL A 36 -16.56 8.55 -13.31
C VAL A 36 -17.54 7.35 -13.26
N PRO A 37 -18.85 7.59 -13.05
CA PRO A 37 -19.83 6.50 -12.93
C PRO A 37 -19.76 5.51 -14.09
N GLY A 38 -19.61 4.23 -13.77
CA GLY A 38 -19.50 3.13 -14.75
C GLY A 38 -18.09 2.87 -15.29
N GLU A 39 -17.11 3.74 -15.00
CA GLU A 39 -15.72 3.57 -15.43
C GLU A 39 -14.91 2.68 -14.47
N GLY A 40 -15.10 2.87 -13.16
CA GLY A 40 -14.29 2.24 -12.13
C GLY A 40 -12.81 2.64 -12.25
N ILE A 41 -11.90 1.75 -11.82
CA ILE A 41 -10.46 1.97 -11.98
C ILE A 41 -9.99 1.57 -13.38
N ILE A 42 -9.36 2.51 -14.08
CA ILE A 42 -8.75 2.28 -15.39
C ILE A 42 -7.35 1.73 -15.20
N VAL A 43 -7.07 0.55 -15.76
CA VAL A 43 -5.73 -0.05 -15.72
C VAL A 43 -5.01 0.29 -17.02
N ALA A 44 -4.09 1.26 -16.99
CA ALA A 44 -3.44 1.86 -18.15
C ALA A 44 -2.71 0.87 -19.07
N ASN A 45 -2.29 -0.28 -18.54
CA ASN A 45 -1.63 -1.34 -19.29
C ASN A 45 -2.54 -2.51 -19.68
N ASN A 46 -3.85 -2.44 -19.39
CA ASN A 46 -4.81 -3.51 -19.70
C ASN A 46 -6.27 -3.01 -19.88
N TYR A 47 -6.47 -1.75 -20.27
CA TYR A 47 -7.81 -1.18 -20.46
C TYR A 47 -8.49 -1.70 -21.73
N ARG A 48 -9.83 -1.62 -21.78
CA ARG A 48 -10.61 -2.03 -22.95
C ARG A 48 -10.27 -1.12 -24.13
N GLY A 49 -9.89 -1.71 -25.26
CA GLY A 49 -9.53 -0.97 -26.47
C GLY A 49 -8.06 -0.54 -26.56
N ILE A 50 -7.20 -0.96 -25.62
CA ILE A 50 -5.75 -0.69 -25.72
C ILE A 50 -5.16 -1.16 -27.07
N PRO A 51 -4.40 -0.30 -27.79
CA PRO A 51 -3.72 -0.70 -29.02
C PRO A 51 -2.77 -1.87 -28.80
N LYS A 52 -2.67 -2.78 -29.78
CA LYS A 52 -1.77 -3.95 -29.71
C LYS A 52 -0.31 -3.56 -29.47
N LYS A 53 0.14 -2.45 -30.08
CA LYS A 53 1.50 -1.92 -29.93
C LYS A 53 1.79 -1.53 -28.49
N ASP A 54 0.93 -0.69 -27.90
CA ASP A 54 1.04 -0.25 -26.50
C ASP A 54 1.00 -1.43 -25.54
N LYS A 55 0.05 -2.34 -25.75
CA LYS A 55 -0.08 -3.56 -24.94
C LYS A 55 1.21 -4.39 -24.97
N ALA A 56 1.84 -4.54 -26.13
CA ALA A 56 3.10 -5.28 -26.25
C ALA A 56 4.26 -4.62 -25.50
N VAL A 57 4.37 -3.28 -25.54
CA VAL A 57 5.40 -2.54 -24.79
C VAL A 57 5.20 -2.73 -23.28
N TRP A 58 3.97 -2.57 -22.79
CA TRP A 58 3.63 -2.79 -21.39
C TRP A 58 3.89 -4.23 -20.94
N GLN A 59 3.51 -5.22 -21.76
CA GLN A 59 3.72 -6.64 -21.45
C GLN A 59 5.21 -6.96 -21.30
N LYS A 60 6.07 -6.45 -22.18
CA LYS A 60 7.52 -6.63 -22.07
C LYS A 60 8.07 -6.02 -20.77
N SER A 61 7.66 -4.80 -20.44
CA SER A 61 8.07 -4.13 -19.19
C SER A 61 7.62 -4.91 -17.95
N ARG A 62 6.37 -5.38 -17.93
CA ARG A 62 5.82 -6.18 -16.84
C ARG A 62 6.54 -7.53 -16.68
N GLN A 63 6.74 -8.25 -17.78
CA GLN A 63 7.44 -9.55 -17.77
C GLN A 63 8.87 -9.42 -17.27
N PHE A 64 9.56 -8.34 -17.66
CA PHE A 64 10.88 -8.01 -17.15
C PHE A 64 10.83 -7.79 -15.62
N TYR A 65 9.94 -6.92 -15.14
CA TYR A 65 9.79 -6.65 -13.70
C TYR A 65 9.42 -7.90 -12.87
N GLU A 66 8.44 -8.69 -13.33
CA GLU A 66 8.01 -9.91 -12.63
C GLU A 66 9.12 -10.97 -12.62
N SER A 67 9.87 -11.12 -13.72
CA SER A 67 11.03 -12.03 -13.77
C SER A 67 12.11 -11.60 -12.80
N MET A 68 12.45 -10.31 -12.76
CA MET A 68 13.49 -9.77 -11.88
C MET A 68 13.08 -9.88 -10.40
N SER A 69 11.81 -9.60 -10.08
CA SER A 69 11.29 -9.78 -8.71
C SER A 69 11.30 -11.25 -8.25
N ARG A 70 11.10 -12.21 -9.15
CA ARG A 70 11.21 -13.65 -8.83
C ARG A 70 12.66 -14.10 -8.69
N LEU A 71 13.56 -13.63 -9.55
CA LEU A 71 14.97 -14.03 -9.56
C LEU A 71 15.71 -13.62 -8.28
N LYS A 72 15.30 -12.51 -7.63
CA LYS A 72 15.85 -12.10 -6.33
C LYS A 72 15.59 -13.08 -5.18
N THR A 73 14.73 -14.09 -5.37
CA THR A 73 14.54 -15.16 -4.38
C THR A 73 15.63 -16.26 -4.43
N ILE A 74 16.58 -16.17 -5.37
CA ILE A 74 17.72 -17.09 -5.53
C ILE A 74 18.97 -16.45 -4.91
N PRO A 75 19.49 -16.96 -3.78
CA PRO A 75 20.67 -16.40 -3.12
C PRO A 75 21.90 -16.35 -4.05
N PHE A 76 22.74 -15.32 -3.90
CA PHE A 76 24.06 -15.12 -4.55
C PHE A 76 24.05 -14.85 -6.06
N VAL A 77 23.20 -15.50 -6.86
CA VAL A 77 23.13 -15.27 -8.32
C VAL A 77 22.06 -14.22 -8.69
N GLY A 78 20.95 -14.22 -7.96
CA GLY A 78 19.86 -13.26 -8.14
C GLY A 78 20.25 -11.84 -7.71
N ASP A 79 20.98 -11.71 -6.60
CA ASP A 79 21.39 -10.41 -6.03
C ASP A 79 22.32 -9.65 -6.97
N LEU A 80 23.36 -10.29 -7.52
CA LEU A 80 24.33 -9.63 -8.40
C LEU A 80 23.72 -9.16 -9.73
N LEU A 81 22.84 -9.95 -10.36
CA LEU A 81 22.19 -9.60 -11.63
C LEU A 81 21.08 -8.56 -11.43
N PHE A 82 20.35 -8.61 -10.31
CA PHE A 82 19.32 -7.63 -9.97
C PHE A 82 19.94 -6.26 -9.64
N ASP A 83 21.00 -6.24 -8.83
CA ASP A 83 21.70 -5.02 -8.43
C ASP A 83 22.37 -4.32 -9.61
N THR A 84 22.89 -5.08 -10.58
CA THR A 84 23.58 -4.53 -11.76
C THR A 84 22.65 -4.08 -12.88
N LEU A 85 21.49 -4.73 -13.08
CA LEU A 85 20.61 -4.48 -14.24
C LEU A 85 19.35 -3.67 -13.92
N VAL A 86 18.84 -3.72 -12.68
CA VAL A 86 17.54 -3.11 -12.31
C VAL A 86 17.70 -2.08 -11.21
N ASP A 87 18.42 -2.40 -10.15
CA ASP A 87 18.48 -1.52 -8.99
C ASP A 87 19.17 -0.20 -9.35
N LYS A 88 20.33 -0.17 -10.03
CA LYS A 88 20.98 1.09 -10.48
C LYS A 88 20.09 2.05 -11.30
N GLY A 89 19.07 1.54 -11.99
CA GLY A 89 18.12 2.36 -12.76
C GLY A 89 16.96 2.89 -11.92
N GLN A 90 16.54 2.14 -10.89
CA GLN A 90 15.41 2.43 -10.01
C GLN A 90 15.83 2.87 -8.60
N GLU A 91 17.13 2.90 -8.31
CA GLU A 91 17.72 3.17 -7.01
C GLU A 91 17.38 4.58 -6.56
N VAL A 92 16.91 4.68 -5.32
CA VAL A 92 16.67 5.96 -4.68
C VAL A 92 18.01 6.45 -4.13
N ALA A 93 18.57 7.48 -4.76
CA ALA A 93 19.83 8.06 -4.33
C ALA A 93 19.79 8.48 -2.84
N PRO A 94 20.92 8.43 -2.10
CA PRO A 94 20.98 8.87 -0.72
C PRO A 94 20.42 10.28 -0.54
N PHE A 95 19.52 10.44 0.44
CA PHE A 95 18.84 11.72 0.69
C PHE A 95 19.79 12.80 1.22
N TYR A 96 20.71 12.41 2.11
CA TYR A 96 21.72 13.30 2.67
C TYR A 96 23.10 13.02 2.05
N PRO A 97 23.96 14.05 1.91
CA PRO A 97 23.61 15.47 2.04
C PRO A 97 22.59 15.90 0.97
N ARG A 98 21.76 16.89 1.32
CA ARG A 98 20.81 17.47 0.38
C ARG A 98 21.58 18.14 -0.76
N ARG A 99 21.19 17.86 -1.99
CA ARG A 99 21.82 18.37 -3.22
C ARG A 99 20.80 18.37 -4.35
N ASP A 100 21.12 19.06 -5.44
CA ASP A 100 20.32 18.98 -6.66
C ASP A 100 20.37 17.55 -7.23
N LEU A 101 19.20 16.92 -7.35
CA LEU A 101 19.00 15.60 -7.94
C LEU A 101 18.10 15.67 -9.18
N SER A 102 17.90 16.86 -9.76
CA SER A 102 16.94 17.11 -10.84
C SER A 102 17.35 16.53 -12.20
N ARG A 103 18.61 16.11 -12.40
CA ARG A 103 19.08 15.55 -13.67
C ARG A 103 18.32 14.26 -14.04
N PRO A 104 17.77 14.14 -15.27
CA PRO A 104 17.01 12.96 -15.67
C PRO A 104 17.91 11.72 -15.79
N THR A 105 17.43 10.58 -15.26
CA THR A 105 18.08 9.27 -15.37
C THR A 105 17.93 8.69 -16.77
N MET A 106 18.78 7.71 -17.14
CA MET A 106 18.66 7.01 -18.43
C MET A 106 17.29 6.33 -18.57
N GLN A 107 16.76 5.74 -17.49
CA GLN A 107 15.42 5.17 -17.45
C GLN A 107 14.36 6.20 -17.85
N LEU A 108 14.41 7.40 -17.24
CA LEU A 108 13.47 8.47 -17.57
C LEU A 108 13.59 8.89 -19.04
N ARG A 109 14.80 8.91 -19.61
CA ARG A 109 14.97 9.22 -21.04
C ARG A 109 14.29 8.20 -21.93
N GLN A 110 14.47 6.91 -21.66
CA GLN A 110 13.82 5.84 -22.42
C GLN A 110 12.29 5.93 -22.32
N MET A 111 11.77 6.25 -21.14
CA MET A 111 10.34 6.44 -20.91
C MET A 111 9.76 7.56 -21.79
N TYR A 112 10.42 8.73 -21.84
CA TYR A 112 10.00 9.85 -22.69
C TYR A 112 10.17 9.58 -24.18
N THR A 113 11.20 8.82 -24.60
CA THR A 113 11.29 8.36 -25.99
C THR A 113 10.08 7.52 -26.38
N GLY A 114 9.64 6.61 -25.50
CA GLY A 114 8.43 5.81 -25.70
C GLY A 114 7.16 6.67 -25.80
N ILE A 115 6.99 7.64 -24.90
CA ILE A 115 5.85 8.58 -24.94
C ILE A 115 5.86 9.37 -26.25
N ARG A 116 6.98 9.96 -26.63
CA ARG A 116 7.07 10.76 -27.88
C ARG A 116 6.85 9.91 -29.13
N ALA A 117 7.15 8.61 -29.08
CA ALA A 117 6.81 7.65 -30.13
C ALA A 117 5.32 7.25 -30.14
N GLY A 118 4.50 7.76 -29.22
CA GLY A 118 3.05 7.58 -29.18
C GLY A 118 2.53 6.61 -28.12
N LEU A 119 3.39 6.04 -27.26
CA LEU A 119 2.94 5.14 -26.20
C LEU A 119 2.01 5.87 -25.22
N GLY A 120 0.79 5.38 -25.04
CA GLY A 120 -0.20 5.96 -24.15
C GLY A 120 -1.08 7.02 -24.79
N ARG A 121 -0.79 7.47 -26.03
CA ARG A 121 -1.56 8.50 -26.74
C ARG A 121 -3.05 8.15 -26.80
N HIS A 122 -3.35 6.91 -27.20
CA HIS A 122 -4.73 6.44 -27.30
C HIS A 122 -5.47 6.52 -25.95
N LEU A 123 -4.81 6.18 -24.84
CA LEU A 123 -5.42 6.26 -23.51
C LEU A 123 -5.80 7.72 -23.20
N ILE A 124 -4.84 8.64 -23.36
CA ILE A 124 -5.05 10.05 -23.02
C ILE A 124 -6.10 10.70 -23.93
N GLU A 125 -6.03 10.49 -25.24
CA GLU A 125 -7.00 11.02 -26.20
C GLU A 125 -8.41 10.45 -25.98
N SER A 126 -8.53 9.21 -25.51
CA SER A 126 -9.84 8.61 -25.18
C SER A 126 -10.47 9.28 -23.96
N LEU A 127 -9.68 9.50 -22.91
CA LEU A 127 -10.14 10.13 -21.67
C LEU A 127 -10.37 11.64 -21.85
N ALA A 128 -9.60 12.29 -22.73
CA ALA A 128 -9.74 13.71 -23.05
C ALA A 128 -11.12 14.06 -23.67
N ARG A 129 -11.87 13.07 -24.16
CA ARG A 129 -13.25 13.28 -24.68
C ARG A 129 -14.24 13.68 -23.60
N ASN A 130 -13.97 13.37 -22.34
CA ASN A 130 -14.79 13.76 -21.20
C ASN A 130 -13.89 14.32 -20.08
N PRO A 131 -13.42 15.57 -20.21
CA PRO A 131 -12.41 16.12 -19.32
C PRO A 131 -12.93 16.26 -17.88
N VAL A 132 -12.31 15.53 -16.96
CA VAL A 132 -12.46 15.64 -15.50
C VAL A 132 -11.05 15.60 -14.88
N PRO A 133 -10.86 15.86 -13.58
CA PRO A 133 -9.55 15.65 -12.95
C PRO A 133 -9.01 14.24 -13.25
N PHE A 134 -7.74 14.16 -13.63
CA PHE A 134 -7.04 12.91 -13.92
C PHE A 134 -6.19 12.53 -12.71
N ILE A 135 -6.58 11.50 -11.96
CA ILE A 135 -5.83 11.04 -10.79
C ILE A 135 -5.19 9.69 -11.12
N THR A 136 -3.86 9.65 -11.07
CA THR A 136 -3.11 8.41 -11.30
C THR A 136 -2.17 8.05 -10.17
N THR A 137 -2.03 6.76 -9.92
CA THR A 137 -1.09 6.19 -8.94
C THR A 137 0.19 5.68 -9.59
N PHE A 138 0.42 6.00 -10.87
CA PHE A 138 1.63 5.61 -11.59
C PHE A 138 2.19 6.78 -12.40
N PHE A 139 3.37 7.28 -11.99
CA PHE A 139 4.02 8.46 -12.56
C PHE A 139 4.17 8.42 -14.08
N TYR A 140 4.41 7.25 -14.68
CA TYR A 140 4.57 7.14 -16.13
C TYR A 140 3.29 7.56 -16.88
N VAL A 141 2.13 7.27 -16.30
CA VAL A 141 0.83 7.64 -16.87
C VAL A 141 0.58 9.16 -16.70
N ALA A 142 1.04 9.75 -15.59
CA ALA A 142 0.98 11.20 -15.42
C ALA A 142 1.82 11.92 -16.49
N PHE A 143 3.00 11.39 -16.84
CA PHE A 143 3.83 11.94 -17.92
C PHE A 143 3.18 11.78 -19.29
N MET A 144 2.50 10.65 -19.55
CA MET A 144 1.69 10.48 -20.77
C MET A 144 0.59 11.55 -20.83
N ALA A 145 -0.15 11.76 -19.73
CA ALA A 145 -1.20 12.77 -19.67
C ALA A 145 -0.67 14.18 -19.91
N GLU A 146 0.52 14.50 -19.39
CA GLU A 146 1.15 15.80 -19.60
C GLU A 146 1.63 15.98 -21.05
N GLU A 147 2.38 15.02 -21.61
CA GLU A 147 2.98 15.11 -22.96
C GLU A 147 1.94 15.02 -24.10
N PHE A 148 0.77 14.46 -23.84
CA PHE A 148 -0.35 14.44 -24.79
C PHE A 148 -1.46 15.44 -24.43
N ASP A 149 -1.11 16.48 -23.66
CA ASP A 149 -1.96 17.65 -23.42
C ASP A 149 -3.36 17.31 -22.89
N TYR A 150 -3.45 16.39 -21.90
CA TYR A 150 -4.74 16.08 -21.28
C TYR A 150 -5.41 17.37 -20.76
N PRO A 151 -6.66 17.69 -21.17
CA PRO A 151 -7.27 19.00 -20.93
C PRO A 151 -7.53 19.35 -19.47
N GLY A 152 -7.70 18.36 -18.58
CA GLY A 152 -7.93 18.58 -17.14
C GLY A 152 -6.65 18.61 -16.30
N ASP A 153 -6.81 18.84 -14.99
CA ASP A 153 -5.73 18.77 -14.01
C ASP A 153 -5.19 17.34 -13.86
N ILE A 154 -3.87 17.21 -13.71
CA ILE A 154 -3.17 15.92 -13.60
C ILE A 154 -2.63 15.77 -12.19
N TRP A 155 -3.09 14.74 -11.49
CA TRP A 155 -2.72 14.41 -10.13
C TRP A 155 -1.98 13.08 -10.09
N CYS A 156 -0.78 13.07 -9.52
CA CYS A 156 0.05 11.87 -9.37
C CYS A 156 0.23 11.50 -7.89
N VAL A 157 -0.33 10.36 -7.50
CA VAL A 157 -0.22 9.81 -6.14
C VAL A 157 1.03 8.94 -6.02
N THR A 158 1.93 9.30 -5.11
CA THR A 158 3.10 8.48 -4.78
C THR A 158 2.70 7.25 -3.98
N THR A 159 3.30 6.09 -4.26
CA THR A 159 2.89 4.80 -3.67
C THR A 159 3.85 4.22 -2.65
N ASP A 160 5.03 4.85 -2.47
CA ASP A 160 6.10 4.39 -1.60
C ASP A 160 6.52 5.49 -0.63
N ALA A 161 7.22 5.11 0.43
CA ALA A 161 7.68 6.01 1.48
C ALA A 161 8.91 6.84 1.07
N ASP A 162 9.58 6.45 0.00
CA ASP A 162 10.54 7.26 -0.74
C ASP A 162 10.46 6.89 -2.22
N ILE A 163 10.89 7.80 -3.10
CA ILE A 163 10.70 7.68 -4.54
C ILE A 163 11.98 8.03 -5.29
N SER A 164 12.26 7.28 -6.36
CA SER A 164 13.42 7.53 -7.21
C SER A 164 13.21 8.75 -8.10
N ARG A 165 14.29 9.23 -8.74
CA ARG A 165 14.23 10.36 -9.67
C ARG A 165 13.26 10.13 -10.84
N ALA A 166 12.96 8.87 -11.18
CA ALA A 166 12.02 8.53 -12.24
C ALA A 166 10.59 9.05 -11.98
N TRP A 167 10.22 9.31 -10.72
CA TRP A 167 8.90 9.83 -10.35
C TRP A 167 8.69 11.31 -10.68
N ALA A 168 9.74 12.07 -10.94
CA ALA A 168 9.66 13.46 -11.41
C ALA A 168 9.80 13.52 -12.94
N PRO A 169 9.16 14.48 -13.62
CA PRO A 169 9.12 14.52 -15.08
C PRO A 169 10.48 14.93 -15.67
N TRP A 170 10.55 14.96 -17.00
CA TRP A 170 11.77 15.34 -17.72
C TRP A 170 12.24 16.76 -17.35
N ASP A 171 11.33 17.73 -17.34
CA ASP A 171 11.57 19.11 -16.87
C ASP A 171 10.64 19.44 -15.68
N PRO A 172 11.05 19.09 -14.45
CA PRO A 172 10.25 19.27 -13.23
C PRO A 172 9.84 20.72 -12.94
N LYS A 173 10.63 21.69 -13.40
CA LYS A 173 10.36 23.12 -13.15
C LYS A 173 9.21 23.64 -14.01
N LYS A 174 9.00 23.06 -15.19
CA LYS A 174 7.93 23.45 -16.12
C LYS A 174 6.67 22.60 -16.02
N SER A 175 6.79 21.41 -15.43
CA SER A 175 5.67 20.48 -15.33
C SER A 175 4.46 21.06 -14.58
N ARG A 176 3.27 20.73 -15.07
CA ARG A 176 1.98 21.10 -14.47
C ARG A 176 1.40 20.03 -13.56
N ILE A 177 2.02 18.85 -13.49
CA ILE A 177 1.56 17.72 -12.66
C ILE A 177 1.55 18.12 -11.19
N ASP A 178 0.41 17.92 -10.54
CA ASP A 178 0.24 18.04 -9.10
C ASP A 178 0.54 16.68 -8.44
N TYR A 179 1.41 16.68 -7.43
CA TYR A 179 1.83 15.48 -6.72
C TYR A 179 1.13 15.37 -5.38
N ILE A 180 0.53 14.21 -5.14
CA ILE A 180 -0.08 13.80 -3.88
C ILE A 180 0.91 12.86 -3.19
N VAL A 181 1.44 13.29 -2.04
CA VAL A 181 2.50 12.55 -1.34
C VAL A 181 2.03 11.96 -0.01
N GLY A 182 2.47 10.72 0.24
CA GLY A 182 2.08 9.95 1.42
C GLY A 182 2.79 10.36 2.72
N ASN A 183 3.95 11.02 2.63
CA ASN A 183 4.75 11.46 3.77
C ASN A 183 5.66 12.64 3.42
N GLY A 184 6.33 13.20 4.44
CA GLY A 184 7.25 14.33 4.27
C GLY A 184 8.52 13.97 3.49
N ARG A 185 9.00 12.72 3.58
CA ARG A 185 10.17 12.25 2.83
C ARG A 185 9.98 12.42 1.32
N CYS A 186 8.86 11.94 0.78
CA CYS A 186 8.51 12.08 -0.64
C CYS A 186 8.33 13.56 -1.03
N ALA A 187 7.72 14.37 -0.16
CA ALA A 187 7.55 15.80 -0.40
C ALA A 187 8.90 16.51 -0.59
N GLU A 188 9.86 16.26 0.30
CA GLU A 188 11.21 16.82 0.20
C GLU A 188 11.97 16.22 -0.98
N ARG A 189 11.75 14.95 -1.29
CA ARG A 189 12.40 14.26 -2.41
C ARG A 189 12.03 14.87 -3.76
N LEU A 190 10.75 15.17 -3.99
CA LEU A 190 10.29 15.85 -5.21
C LEU A 190 10.92 17.24 -5.36
N LYS A 191 11.12 17.98 -4.26
CA LYS A 191 11.84 19.26 -4.28
C LYS A 191 13.30 19.10 -4.71
N LEU A 192 14.00 18.08 -4.19
CA LEU A 192 15.37 17.77 -4.63
C LEU A 192 15.44 17.38 -6.11
N TYR A 193 14.36 16.79 -6.66
CA TYR A 193 14.22 16.52 -8.09
C TYR A 193 13.81 17.74 -8.91
N GLY A 194 13.55 18.89 -8.29
CA GLY A 194 13.24 20.15 -8.96
C GLY A 194 11.75 20.40 -9.21
N VAL A 195 10.85 19.56 -8.67
CA VAL A 195 9.40 19.81 -8.74
C VAL A 195 9.09 21.04 -7.88
N ARG A 196 8.25 21.92 -8.42
CA ARG A 196 7.84 23.16 -7.75
C ARG A 196 7.05 22.88 -6.47
N LYS A 197 7.29 23.66 -5.41
CA LYS A 197 6.71 23.43 -4.07
C LYS A 197 5.18 23.47 -4.10
N GLU A 198 4.61 24.39 -4.87
CA GLU A 198 3.17 24.58 -5.06
C GLU A 198 2.48 23.41 -5.78
N LYS A 199 3.26 22.53 -6.42
CA LYS A 199 2.80 21.30 -7.06
C LYS A 199 2.93 20.06 -6.18
N ILE A 200 3.25 20.21 -4.89
CA ILE A 200 3.48 19.10 -3.96
C ILE A 200 2.51 19.23 -2.78
N HIS A 201 1.62 18.25 -2.66
CA HIS A 201 0.51 18.22 -1.70
C HIS A 201 0.69 17.05 -0.73
N LEU A 202 1.04 17.34 0.53
CA LEU A 202 1.16 16.33 1.58
C LEU A 202 -0.22 15.95 2.12
N THR A 203 -0.72 14.79 1.70
CA THR A 203 -2.08 14.32 2.05
C THR A 203 -2.07 13.13 3.00
N GLY A 204 -0.97 12.36 3.00
CA GLY A 204 -0.99 10.99 3.52
C GLY A 204 -1.40 10.00 2.43
N PHE A 205 -1.00 8.73 2.60
CA PHE A 205 -1.36 7.67 1.65
C PHE A 205 -2.87 7.44 1.64
N PRO A 206 -3.51 7.22 0.47
CA PRO A 206 -4.94 6.97 0.39
C PRO A 206 -5.30 5.58 0.95
N LEU A 207 -5.70 5.56 2.22
CA LEU A 207 -6.23 4.38 2.89
C LEU A 207 -7.72 4.18 2.55
N PRO A 208 -8.24 2.93 2.52
CA PRO A 208 -9.61 2.67 2.11
C PRO A 208 -10.63 3.38 3.02
N PRO A 209 -11.52 4.23 2.48
CA PRO A 209 -12.44 5.03 3.30
C PRO A 209 -13.40 4.17 4.13
N GLU A 210 -13.75 2.98 3.64
CA GLU A 210 -14.56 2.00 4.37
C GLU A 210 -13.88 1.44 5.63
N LEU A 211 -12.54 1.48 5.70
CA LEU A 211 -11.78 1.11 6.91
C LEU A 211 -11.60 2.29 7.87
N ILE A 212 -11.92 3.51 7.44
CA ILE A 212 -11.81 4.72 8.26
C ILE A 212 -13.16 5.04 8.90
N GLY A 213 -14.21 5.13 8.10
CA GLY A 213 -15.56 5.44 8.58
C GLY A 213 -15.82 6.94 8.71
N GLY A 214 -15.38 7.73 7.74
CA GLY A 214 -15.61 9.19 7.69
C GLY A 214 -14.57 10.00 8.46
N VAL A 215 -14.77 11.31 8.51
CA VAL A 215 -13.86 12.28 9.15
C VAL A 215 -13.64 12.00 10.65
N ASP A 216 -14.64 11.43 11.33
CA ASP A 216 -14.56 11.09 12.75
C ASP A 216 -13.84 9.75 13.02
N SER A 217 -13.46 9.02 11.97
CA SER A 217 -12.75 7.72 12.02
C SER A 217 -13.49 6.65 12.84
N LEU A 218 -14.83 6.59 12.76
CA LEU A 218 -15.65 5.75 13.62
C LEU A 218 -15.31 4.25 13.47
N ILE A 219 -15.19 3.77 12.23
CA ILE A 219 -14.90 2.36 11.95
C ILE A 219 -13.47 2.02 12.36
N LEU A 220 -12.52 2.90 12.04
CA LEU A 220 -11.12 2.72 12.42
C LEU A 220 -10.94 2.62 13.94
N LYS A 221 -11.61 3.47 14.73
CA LYS A 221 -11.56 3.41 16.20
C LYS A 221 -12.12 2.11 16.75
N GLN A 222 -13.23 1.62 16.18
CA GLN A 222 -13.83 0.33 16.56
C GLN A 222 -12.86 -0.84 16.29
N ASP A 223 -12.29 -0.88 15.08
CA ASP A 223 -11.35 -1.93 14.69
C ASP A 223 -10.04 -1.86 15.48
N LEU A 224 -9.54 -0.65 15.76
CA LEU A 224 -8.37 -0.40 16.59
C LEU A 224 -8.56 -0.96 18.00
N ILE A 225 -9.68 -0.62 18.66
CA ILE A 225 -10.01 -1.14 20.00
C ILE A 225 -10.04 -2.67 19.97
N ARG A 226 -10.83 -3.25 19.06
CA ARG A 226 -10.97 -4.70 18.90
C ARG A 226 -9.61 -5.38 18.76
N ARG A 227 -8.74 -4.83 17.92
CA ARG A 227 -7.40 -5.34 17.63
C ARG A 227 -6.47 -5.25 18.83
N MET A 228 -6.40 -4.10 19.48
CA MET A 228 -5.58 -3.91 20.67
C MET A 228 -5.96 -4.88 21.78
N CYS A 229 -7.26 -5.16 21.97
CA CYS A 229 -7.69 -6.13 22.98
C CYS A 229 -7.26 -7.57 22.66
N ALA A 230 -7.12 -7.92 21.38
CA ALA A 230 -6.60 -9.23 20.96
C ALA A 230 -5.07 -9.30 21.14
N LEU A 231 -4.37 -8.17 20.99
CA LEU A 231 -2.91 -8.08 20.99
C LEU A 231 -2.29 -7.64 22.32
N ASP A 232 -3.10 -7.48 23.36
CA ASP A 232 -2.67 -7.24 24.75
C ASP A 232 -3.44 -8.15 25.73
N PRO A 233 -3.35 -9.49 25.58
CA PRO A 233 -4.15 -10.42 26.37
C PRO A 233 -3.86 -10.34 27.87
N GLN A 234 -2.65 -9.92 28.27
CA GLN A 234 -2.26 -9.75 29.67
C GLN A 234 -2.58 -8.35 30.22
N GLY A 235 -2.95 -7.41 29.36
CA GLY A 235 -3.23 -6.01 29.73
C GLY A 235 -1.98 -5.21 30.09
N ILE A 236 -0.80 -5.66 29.66
CA ILE A 236 0.50 -5.02 29.99
C ILE A 236 0.54 -3.64 29.33
N PHE A 237 0.31 -3.57 28.02
CA PHE A 237 0.34 -2.30 27.29
C PHE A 237 -0.72 -1.34 27.82
N ARG A 238 -1.95 -1.82 28.03
CA ARG A 238 -3.04 -1.01 28.57
C ARG A 238 -2.71 -0.47 29.95
N SER A 239 -2.15 -1.30 30.85
CA SER A 239 -1.86 -0.86 32.24
C SER A 239 -0.90 0.33 32.28
N LEU A 240 0.04 0.39 31.33
CA LEU A 240 1.03 1.46 31.21
C LEU A 240 0.48 2.71 30.51
N ASN A 241 -0.56 2.59 29.68
CA ASN A 241 -1.04 3.66 28.80
C ASN A 241 -2.51 4.04 29.03
N ALA A 242 -3.12 3.58 30.12
CA ALA A 242 -4.57 3.66 30.36
C ALA A 242 -5.13 5.08 30.19
N GLN A 243 -4.47 6.09 30.76
CA GLN A 243 -4.92 7.49 30.66
C GLN A 243 -4.96 7.98 29.21
N ALA A 244 -3.91 7.72 28.42
CA ALA A 244 -3.85 8.13 27.03
C ALA A 244 -4.93 7.43 26.19
N LEU A 245 -5.16 6.13 26.44
CA LEU A 245 -6.20 5.37 25.77
C LEU A 245 -7.60 5.87 26.12
N ASP A 246 -7.86 6.13 27.39
CA ASP A 246 -9.17 6.61 27.84
C ASP A 246 -9.53 7.98 27.25
N VAL A 247 -8.52 8.86 27.04
CA VAL A 247 -8.70 10.17 26.40
C VAL A 247 -9.07 10.04 24.92
N HIS A 248 -8.43 9.14 24.17
CA HIS A 248 -8.59 9.07 22.71
C HIS A 248 -9.68 8.09 22.25
N LEU A 249 -9.88 7.00 22.99
CA LEU A 249 -10.74 5.88 22.62
C LEU A 249 -11.93 5.72 23.58
N GLY A 250 -11.98 6.50 24.66
CA GLY A 250 -13.01 6.45 25.69
C GLY A 250 -12.65 5.51 26.86
N LYS A 251 -13.32 5.74 27.99
CA LYS A 251 -13.04 4.98 29.23
C LYS A 251 -13.35 3.50 29.06
N GLY A 252 -12.50 2.65 29.64
CA GLY A 252 -12.79 1.23 29.80
C GLY A 252 -12.46 0.35 28.60
N VAL A 253 -11.76 0.89 27.59
CA VAL A 253 -11.32 0.18 26.38
C VAL A 253 -10.50 -1.07 26.73
N CYS A 254 -10.84 -2.22 26.15
CA CYS A 254 -10.20 -3.52 26.41
C CYS A 254 -10.28 -4.03 27.86
N PRO A 255 -11.49 -4.20 28.44
CA PRO A 255 -11.63 -4.79 29.77
C PRO A 255 -11.00 -6.19 29.78
N LYS A 256 -10.33 -6.57 30.88
CA LYS A 256 -9.82 -7.94 31.06
C LYS A 256 -11.00 -8.91 30.93
N LYS A 257 -11.10 -9.62 29.80
CA LYS A 257 -12.12 -10.65 29.57
C LYS A 257 -11.64 -11.98 30.14
N LYS A 258 -12.57 -12.77 30.71
CA LYS A 258 -12.28 -14.14 31.19
C LYS A 258 -11.76 -15.07 30.09
N LYS A 259 -12.18 -14.85 28.83
CA LYS A 259 -11.59 -15.45 27.63
C LYS A 259 -11.18 -14.32 26.69
N GLY A 260 -9.88 -14.23 26.40
CA GLY A 260 -9.33 -13.27 25.43
C GLY A 260 -9.85 -13.52 24.02
N SER A 261 -9.68 -12.55 23.14
CA SER A 261 -9.97 -12.72 21.70
C SER A 261 -8.78 -13.41 21.02
N THR A 262 -9.05 -14.42 20.19
CA THR A 262 -8.02 -15.10 19.42
C THR A 262 -7.43 -14.15 18.36
N PRO A 263 -6.13 -13.81 18.44
CA PRO A 263 -5.45 -12.95 17.46
C PRO A 263 -5.56 -13.51 16.05
N HIS A 264 -5.78 -12.63 15.08
CA HIS A 264 -5.84 -12.97 13.67
C HIS A 264 -4.69 -12.35 12.89
N VAL A 265 -3.84 -13.22 12.34
CA VAL A 265 -2.72 -12.84 11.49
C VAL A 265 -3.10 -13.05 10.04
N LEU A 266 -2.92 -12.02 9.22
CA LEU A 266 -3.04 -12.11 7.78
C LEU A 266 -1.64 -12.07 7.16
N PHE A 267 -1.24 -13.15 6.50
CA PHE A 267 -0.04 -13.15 5.66
C PHE A 267 -0.42 -12.79 4.21
N ALA A 268 -0.09 -11.57 3.79
CA ALA A 268 -0.35 -11.09 2.44
C ALA A 268 0.82 -11.38 1.51
N ILE A 269 0.62 -12.32 0.59
CA ILE A 269 1.62 -12.68 -0.42
C ILE A 269 1.60 -11.63 -1.54
N GLY A 270 2.76 -11.04 -1.84
CA GLY A 270 2.90 -10.06 -2.91
C GLY A 270 2.48 -10.59 -4.28
N GLY A 271 2.07 -9.70 -5.19
CA GLY A 271 1.48 -10.07 -6.50
C GLY A 271 2.38 -10.90 -7.44
N ALA A 272 3.70 -10.91 -7.21
CA ALA A 272 4.64 -11.75 -7.95
C ALA A 272 4.65 -13.23 -7.49
N GLY A 273 4.06 -13.54 -6.33
CA GLY A 273 4.03 -14.90 -5.74
C GLY A 273 5.33 -15.34 -5.08
N ALA A 274 6.32 -14.44 -4.97
CA ALA A 274 7.69 -14.74 -4.55
C ALA A 274 7.83 -15.31 -3.11
N GLN A 275 6.79 -15.15 -2.26
CA GLN A 275 6.84 -15.55 -0.84
C GLN A 275 6.12 -16.88 -0.56
N GLU A 276 5.88 -17.73 -1.57
CA GLU A 276 5.26 -19.05 -1.37
C GLU A 276 6.04 -19.91 -0.36
N LYS A 277 7.37 -19.96 -0.46
CA LYS A 277 8.22 -20.73 0.46
C LYS A 277 8.06 -20.23 1.90
N LEU A 278 8.04 -18.91 2.10
CA LEU A 278 7.84 -18.29 3.40
C LEU A 278 6.45 -18.63 3.96
N ALA A 279 5.39 -18.57 3.15
CA ALA A 279 4.04 -18.97 3.56
C ALA A 279 4.00 -20.41 4.08
N LYS A 280 4.68 -21.35 3.42
CA LYS A 280 4.77 -22.75 3.86
C LYS A 280 5.54 -22.88 5.18
N THR A 281 6.64 -22.14 5.35
CA THR A 281 7.39 -22.11 6.61
C THR A 281 6.55 -21.58 7.77
N ILE A 282 5.84 -20.46 7.56
CA ILE A 282 4.92 -19.87 8.55
C ILE A 282 3.84 -20.87 8.92
N LEU A 283 3.19 -21.48 7.92
CA LEU A 283 2.14 -22.47 8.13
C LEU A 283 2.63 -23.67 8.95
N LYS A 284 3.84 -24.17 8.65
CA LYS A 284 4.46 -25.26 9.41
C LYS A 284 4.74 -24.85 10.85
N SER A 285 5.32 -23.66 11.05
CA SER A 285 5.70 -23.17 12.39
C SER A 285 4.48 -22.95 13.30
N LEU A 286 3.36 -22.46 12.75
CA LEU A 286 2.13 -22.17 13.50
C LEU A 286 1.20 -23.39 13.68
N THR A 287 1.62 -24.60 13.29
CA THR A 287 0.76 -25.81 13.29
C THR A 287 0.12 -26.05 14.67
N HIS A 288 0.91 -25.99 15.74
CA HIS A 288 0.42 -26.27 17.10
C HIS A 288 -0.55 -25.19 17.61
N GLN A 289 -0.22 -23.92 17.41
CA GLN A 289 -1.05 -22.78 17.82
C GLN A 289 -2.39 -22.79 17.08
N LEU A 290 -2.37 -23.14 15.77
CA LEU A 290 -3.59 -23.28 14.97
C LEU A 290 -4.49 -24.42 15.46
N GLN A 291 -3.91 -25.58 15.80
CA GLN A 291 -4.64 -26.74 16.32
C GLN A 291 -5.26 -26.46 17.69
N ARG A 292 -4.60 -25.68 18.54
CA ARG A 292 -5.10 -25.26 19.86
C ARG A 292 -6.10 -24.10 19.80
N GLY A 293 -6.28 -23.48 18.63
CA GLY A 293 -7.14 -22.31 18.48
C GLY A 293 -6.59 -21.05 19.16
N GLU A 294 -5.28 -21.02 19.43
CA GLU A 294 -4.59 -19.88 20.05
C GLU A 294 -4.38 -18.73 19.07
N ILE A 295 -4.38 -19.03 17.77
CA ILE A 295 -4.24 -18.05 16.69
C ILE A 295 -5.14 -18.39 15.50
N ARG A 296 -5.57 -17.37 14.77
CA ARG A 296 -6.18 -17.49 13.44
C ARG A 296 -5.19 -17.01 12.39
N LEU A 297 -5.07 -17.73 11.27
CA LEU A 297 -4.17 -17.40 10.17
C LEU A 297 -4.92 -17.31 8.85
N THR A 298 -4.81 -16.19 8.16
CA THR A 298 -5.20 -16.05 6.76
C THR A 298 -3.96 -15.99 5.88
N LEU A 299 -3.79 -16.98 5.00
CA LEU A 299 -2.85 -16.92 3.89
C LEU A 299 -3.55 -16.33 2.66
N MET A 300 -3.17 -15.12 2.29
CA MET A 300 -3.77 -14.38 1.17
C MET A 300 -2.87 -14.46 -0.06
N ALA A 301 -3.21 -15.38 -0.98
CA ALA A 301 -2.50 -15.61 -2.23
C ALA A 301 -2.86 -14.60 -3.35
N GLY A 302 -3.80 -13.70 -3.08
CA GLY A 302 -4.19 -12.67 -4.05
C GLY A 302 -4.96 -13.23 -5.25
N ALA A 303 -4.80 -12.60 -6.41
CA ALA A 303 -5.37 -13.04 -7.68
C ALA A 303 -4.54 -14.18 -8.34
N ARG A 304 -4.20 -15.20 -7.55
CA ARG A 304 -3.39 -16.39 -7.94
C ARG A 304 -4.05 -17.68 -7.42
N PRO A 305 -5.09 -18.19 -8.09
CA PRO A 305 -5.79 -19.41 -7.66
C PRO A 305 -4.85 -20.62 -7.55
N ASP A 306 -3.89 -20.73 -8.48
CA ASP A 306 -2.89 -21.79 -8.52
C ASP A 306 -2.02 -21.84 -7.23
N LEU A 307 -1.59 -20.67 -6.74
CA LEU A 307 -0.86 -20.55 -5.49
C LEU A 307 -1.75 -20.92 -4.30
N GLY A 308 -3.01 -20.46 -4.30
CA GLY A 308 -3.99 -20.84 -3.29
C GLY A 308 -4.15 -22.35 -3.16
N ASP A 309 -4.22 -23.07 -4.28
CA ASP A 309 -4.36 -24.52 -4.29
C ASP A 309 -3.10 -25.24 -3.81
N ARG A 310 -1.90 -24.74 -4.15
CA ARG A 310 -0.65 -25.27 -3.60
C ARG A 310 -0.56 -25.11 -2.08
N LEU A 311 -1.01 -23.98 -1.53
CA LEU A 311 -1.03 -23.74 -0.08
C LEU A 311 -2.05 -24.66 0.62
N LYS A 312 -3.23 -24.90 0.03
CA LYS A 312 -4.20 -25.86 0.57
C LYS A 312 -3.63 -27.28 0.63
N LYS A 313 -2.92 -27.71 -0.42
CA LYS A 313 -2.24 -29.01 -0.44
C LYS A 313 -1.20 -29.12 0.68
N GLU A 314 -0.42 -28.07 0.92
CA GLU A 314 0.54 -28.05 2.04
C GLU A 314 -0.18 -28.12 3.40
N ALA A 315 -1.28 -27.40 3.59
CA ALA A 315 -2.08 -27.47 4.82
C ALA A 315 -2.59 -28.89 5.10
N ILE A 316 -3.06 -29.60 4.07
CA ILE A 316 -3.51 -31.00 4.19
C ILE A 316 -2.32 -31.90 4.58
N ARG A 317 -1.15 -31.71 3.94
CA ARG A 317 0.08 -32.46 4.26
C ARG A 317 0.50 -32.28 5.72
N LEU A 318 0.32 -31.09 6.27
CA LEU A 318 0.60 -30.75 7.67
C LEU A 318 -0.52 -31.17 8.65
N ARG A 319 -1.52 -31.94 8.19
CA ARG A 319 -2.69 -32.36 8.98
C ARG A 319 -3.54 -31.19 9.52
N LEU A 320 -3.54 -30.05 8.83
CA LEU A 320 -4.34 -28.87 9.15
C LEU A 320 -5.65 -28.79 8.35
N GLY A 321 -5.97 -29.82 7.54
CA GLY A 321 -7.15 -29.84 6.67
C GLY A 321 -8.47 -29.58 7.40
N ALA A 322 -8.65 -30.12 8.61
CA ALA A 322 -9.85 -29.94 9.42
C ALA A 322 -10.05 -28.52 9.97
N LEU A 323 -8.98 -27.69 9.93
CA LEU A 323 -8.98 -26.29 10.38
C LEU A 323 -9.26 -25.30 9.24
N LEU A 324 -9.29 -25.77 8.00
CA LEU A 324 -9.59 -24.93 6.83
C LEU A 324 -10.98 -24.29 6.98
N ASN A 325 -11.06 -22.99 6.67
CA ASN A 325 -12.24 -22.14 6.85
C ASN A 325 -12.74 -22.01 8.30
N LYS A 326 -11.92 -22.42 9.29
CA LYS A 326 -12.15 -22.18 10.72
C LYS A 326 -11.06 -21.24 11.25
N THR A 327 -9.97 -21.79 11.77
CA THR A 327 -8.82 -21.02 12.28
C THR A 327 -7.77 -20.79 11.19
N LEU A 328 -7.76 -21.58 10.12
CA LEU A 328 -6.89 -21.40 8.96
C LEU A 328 -7.73 -21.04 7.72
N MET A 329 -7.46 -19.89 7.13
CA MET A 329 -8.08 -19.44 5.89
C MET A 329 -7.01 -19.35 4.80
N ILE A 330 -7.29 -19.93 3.63
CA ILE A 330 -6.44 -19.77 2.45
C ILE A 330 -7.29 -19.15 1.36
N LYS A 331 -7.00 -17.88 1.04
CA LYS A 331 -7.82 -17.06 0.14
C LYS A 331 -7.07 -16.74 -1.14
N SER A 332 -7.72 -16.99 -2.27
CA SER A 332 -7.25 -16.67 -3.61
C SER A 332 -8.46 -16.35 -4.49
N TYR A 333 -8.31 -15.42 -5.43
CA TYR A 333 -9.42 -14.94 -6.26
C TYR A 333 -9.08 -15.05 -7.75
N LYS A 334 -10.12 -15.21 -8.58
CA LYS A 334 -9.95 -15.26 -10.04
C LYS A 334 -9.68 -13.87 -10.64
N SER A 335 -10.23 -12.82 -10.04
CA SER A 335 -10.08 -11.44 -10.52
C SER A 335 -9.37 -10.57 -9.48
N ARG A 336 -8.63 -9.58 -9.97
CA ARG A 336 -7.94 -8.58 -9.11
C ARG A 336 -8.93 -7.66 -8.41
N SER A 337 -9.98 -7.23 -9.10
CA SER A 337 -11.04 -6.40 -8.50
C SER A 337 -11.70 -7.10 -7.31
N THR A 338 -12.09 -8.38 -7.45
CA THR A 338 -12.64 -9.15 -6.33
C THR A 338 -11.61 -9.31 -5.22
N TYR A 339 -10.34 -9.56 -5.54
CA TYR A 339 -9.27 -9.62 -4.55
C TYR A 339 -9.19 -8.34 -3.71
N PHE A 340 -9.13 -7.15 -4.31
CA PHE A 340 -9.00 -5.90 -3.56
C PHE A 340 -10.18 -5.66 -2.62
N LYS A 341 -11.42 -5.83 -3.12
CA LYS A 341 -12.62 -5.71 -2.29
C LYS A 341 -12.60 -6.65 -1.10
N GLN A 342 -12.23 -7.91 -1.33
CA GLN A 342 -12.19 -8.92 -0.27
C GLN A 342 -11.00 -8.73 0.67
N PHE A 343 -9.89 -8.19 0.17
CA PHE A 343 -8.75 -7.81 0.99
C PHE A 343 -9.14 -6.72 1.99
N HIS A 344 -9.84 -5.66 1.55
CA HIS A 344 -10.34 -4.61 2.45
C HIS A 344 -11.29 -5.19 3.49
N GLN A 345 -12.26 -6.02 3.07
CA GLN A 345 -13.17 -6.68 4.00
C GLN A 345 -12.44 -7.49 5.07
N GLN A 346 -11.35 -8.16 4.70
CA GLN A 346 -10.56 -8.99 5.62
C GLN A 346 -9.79 -8.14 6.64
N LEU A 347 -9.43 -6.90 6.33
CA LEU A 347 -8.64 -6.03 7.21
C LEU A 347 -9.39 -5.59 8.47
N HIS A 348 -10.72 -5.45 8.44
CA HIS A 348 -11.53 -5.16 9.64
C HIS A 348 -11.26 -6.14 10.79
N THR A 349 -11.09 -7.42 10.44
CA THR A 349 -10.87 -8.50 11.41
C THR A 349 -9.41 -8.90 11.56
N THR A 350 -8.49 -8.22 10.84
CA THR A 350 -7.05 -8.52 10.89
C THR A 350 -6.42 -7.80 12.08
N ASP A 351 -5.64 -8.54 12.86
CA ASP A 351 -4.93 -8.02 14.02
C ASP A 351 -3.46 -7.75 13.75
N ILE A 352 -2.82 -8.59 12.94
CA ILE A 352 -1.45 -8.38 12.48
C ILE A 352 -1.43 -8.59 10.98
N LEU A 353 -0.88 -7.64 10.23
CA LEU A 353 -0.63 -7.80 8.81
C LEU A 353 0.83 -8.19 8.60
N TRP A 354 1.07 -9.45 8.27
CA TRP A 354 2.39 -9.96 7.93
C TRP A 354 2.59 -9.89 6.42
N THR A 355 3.52 -9.05 5.98
CA THR A 355 3.78 -8.84 4.55
C THR A 355 5.17 -8.24 4.31
N LYS A 356 5.63 -8.23 3.07
CA LYS A 356 6.81 -7.42 2.70
C LYS A 356 6.47 -5.93 2.84
N PRO A 357 7.41 -5.06 3.17
CA PRO A 357 7.16 -3.63 3.35
C PRO A 357 6.97 -2.92 1.98
N SER A 358 5.84 -3.17 1.34
CA SER A 358 5.41 -2.50 0.11
C SER A 358 4.54 -1.27 0.44
N GLU A 359 3.68 -0.81 -0.46
CA GLU A 359 2.64 0.19 -0.17
C GLU A 359 1.75 -0.16 1.03
N LEU A 360 1.64 -1.45 1.39
CA LEU A 360 0.92 -1.89 2.59
C LEU A 360 1.55 -1.36 3.89
N SER A 361 2.78 -0.85 3.83
CA SER A 361 3.45 -0.19 4.95
C SER A 361 2.61 0.95 5.52
N PHE A 362 1.92 1.71 4.67
CA PHE A 362 1.07 2.83 5.10
C PHE A 362 -0.17 2.40 5.90
N TYR A 363 -0.54 1.11 5.87
CA TYR A 363 -1.69 0.59 6.61
C TYR A 363 -1.46 0.57 8.13
N VAL A 364 -0.23 0.85 8.61
CA VAL A 364 0.02 1.20 10.02
C VAL A 364 -0.87 2.34 10.51
N GLY A 365 -1.28 3.27 9.63
CA GLY A 365 -2.22 4.35 9.97
C GLY A 365 -3.62 3.83 10.36
N LEU A 366 -4.02 2.64 9.91
CA LEU A 366 -5.25 1.98 10.37
C LEU A 366 -5.08 1.32 11.75
N GLY A 367 -3.94 1.57 12.41
CA GLY A 367 -3.51 0.88 13.62
C GLY A 367 -3.28 -0.60 13.42
N ILE A 368 -3.02 -1.05 12.19
CA ILE A 368 -2.70 -2.45 11.87
C ILE A 368 -1.18 -2.59 11.96
N PRO A 369 -0.63 -3.33 12.95
CA PRO A 369 0.79 -3.50 13.08
C PRO A 369 1.32 -4.36 11.94
N ILE A 370 2.43 -3.92 11.35
CA ILE A 370 3.07 -4.61 10.23
C ILE A 370 4.18 -5.52 10.74
N LEU A 371 4.03 -6.82 10.54
CA LEU A 371 5.09 -7.80 10.72
C LEU A 371 5.83 -7.95 9.38
N MET A 372 7.02 -7.38 9.29
CA MET A 372 7.75 -7.21 8.03
C MET A 372 8.46 -8.49 7.64
N ALA A 373 8.05 -9.05 6.50
CA ALA A 373 8.82 -10.04 5.76
C ALA A 373 10.01 -9.38 5.05
N PRO A 374 11.03 -10.16 4.58
CA PRO A 374 12.21 -9.60 3.94
C PRO A 374 11.85 -8.77 2.72
N THR A 375 12.63 -7.71 2.52
CA THR A 375 12.53 -6.80 1.38
C THR A 375 12.92 -7.51 0.09
N VAL A 376 12.34 -7.05 -1.02
CA VAL A 376 12.64 -7.49 -2.38
C VAL A 376 13.28 -6.36 -3.20
N GLY A 377 13.27 -5.11 -2.76
CA GLY A 377 13.82 -4.01 -3.55
C GLY A 377 14.16 -2.80 -2.70
N SER A 378 14.94 -1.87 -3.27
CA SER A 378 15.35 -0.63 -2.60
C SER A 378 14.17 0.21 -2.11
N GLN A 379 13.04 0.26 -2.82
CA GLN A 379 11.84 0.96 -2.32
C GLN A 379 11.30 0.35 -1.02
N GLU A 380 11.36 -0.98 -0.90
CA GLU A 380 10.90 -1.70 0.27
C GLU A 380 11.80 -1.45 1.50
N GLU A 381 13.08 -1.15 1.28
CA GLU A 381 14.01 -0.70 2.33
C GLU A 381 13.61 0.65 2.95
N PHE A 382 13.12 1.59 2.12
CA PHE A 382 12.64 2.87 2.63
C PHE A 382 11.29 2.75 3.33
N ASN A 383 10.39 1.94 2.77
CA ASN A 383 9.09 1.63 3.39
C ASN A 383 9.27 1.01 4.78
N ARG A 384 10.21 0.06 4.88
CA ARG A 384 10.66 -0.56 6.12
C ARG A 384 11.14 0.45 7.15
N LYS A 385 12.09 1.30 6.76
CA LYS A 385 12.60 2.38 7.63
C LYS A 385 11.48 3.32 8.10
N TRP A 386 10.53 3.63 7.21
CA TRP A 386 9.39 4.46 7.56
C TRP A 386 8.46 3.80 8.58
N ILE A 387 8.19 2.48 8.47
CA ILE A 387 7.43 1.73 9.48
C ILE A 387 8.12 1.81 10.85
N GLU A 388 9.44 1.64 10.91
CA GLU A 388 10.22 1.72 12.15
C GLU A 388 10.14 3.11 12.79
N GLN A 389 10.26 4.17 11.99
CA GLN A 389 10.14 5.56 12.45
C GLN A 389 8.75 5.86 13.02
N VAL A 390 7.71 5.32 12.39
CA VAL A 390 6.32 5.39 12.89
C VAL A 390 6.15 4.54 14.16
N GLY A 391 7.00 3.53 14.37
CA GLY A 391 6.86 2.55 15.45
C GLY A 391 5.66 1.61 15.27
N GLY A 392 5.16 1.50 14.02
CA GLY A 392 3.93 0.76 13.68
C GLY A 392 4.18 -0.69 13.24
N GLY A 393 5.40 -1.20 13.34
CA GLY A 393 5.73 -2.55 12.92
C GLY A 393 7.13 -2.99 13.33
N VAL A 394 7.47 -4.23 12.98
CA VAL A 394 8.72 -4.90 13.36
C VAL A 394 9.12 -5.94 12.33
N PHE A 395 10.41 -6.28 12.26
CA PHE A 395 10.86 -7.41 11.46
C PHE A 395 10.38 -8.74 12.02
N MET A 396 10.11 -9.69 11.13
CA MET A 396 9.99 -11.07 11.55
C MET A 396 11.36 -11.61 12.02
N GLU A 397 11.35 -12.38 13.09
CA GLU A 397 12.46 -13.27 13.44
C GLU A 397 12.47 -14.48 12.48
N ASP A 398 13.34 -15.46 12.74
CA ASP A 398 13.36 -16.69 11.94
C ASP A 398 11.96 -17.34 11.89
N PRO A 399 11.35 -17.45 10.70
CA PRO A 399 9.96 -17.87 10.54
C PRO A 399 9.74 -19.35 10.88
N ARG A 400 10.82 -20.13 11.04
CA ARG A 400 10.73 -21.52 11.52
C ARG A 400 10.24 -21.60 12.97
N TYR A 401 10.48 -20.56 13.75
CA TYR A 401 10.13 -20.46 15.17
C TYR A 401 8.98 -19.47 15.43
N ALA A 402 8.21 -19.10 14.39
CA ALA A 402 7.09 -18.19 14.49
C ALA A 402 6.03 -18.59 15.53
N GLY A 403 5.83 -19.88 15.79
CA GLY A 403 4.95 -20.34 16.88
C GLY A 403 5.37 -19.90 18.28
N GLU A 404 6.64 -19.54 18.48
CA GLU A 404 7.21 -19.12 19.76
C GLU A 404 7.23 -17.59 19.85
N TRP A 405 8.11 -16.94 19.08
CA TRP A 405 8.35 -15.50 19.20
C TRP A 405 7.10 -14.65 18.91
N LEU A 406 6.22 -15.09 18.01
CA LEU A 406 4.99 -14.35 17.71
C LEU A 406 4.05 -14.32 18.92
N MET A 407 3.97 -15.45 19.63
CA MET A 407 3.12 -15.59 20.81
C MET A 407 3.70 -14.81 21.98
N ASP A 408 5.03 -14.77 22.15
CA ASP A 408 5.69 -13.94 23.17
C ASP A 408 5.44 -12.44 22.94
N TRP A 409 5.51 -11.99 21.69
CA TRP A 409 5.25 -10.59 21.33
C TRP A 409 3.78 -10.20 21.50
N ILE A 410 2.85 -11.12 21.24
CA ILE A 410 1.43 -10.91 21.56
C ILE A 410 1.24 -10.86 23.08
N ALA A 411 1.77 -11.83 23.82
CA ALA A 411 1.59 -11.95 25.26
C ALA A 411 2.14 -10.73 26.02
N SER A 412 3.25 -10.17 25.56
CA SER A 412 3.88 -8.97 26.14
C SER A 412 3.18 -7.65 25.81
N GLY A 413 2.16 -7.64 24.94
CA GLY A 413 1.50 -6.42 24.48
C GLY A 413 2.32 -5.62 23.47
N ALA A 414 3.40 -6.19 22.91
CA ALA A 414 4.27 -5.49 21.95
C ALA A 414 3.52 -5.09 20.68
N PHE A 415 2.66 -5.97 20.16
CA PHE A 415 1.84 -5.65 18.98
C PHE A 415 0.75 -4.61 19.29
N ALA A 416 0.16 -4.61 20.49
CA ALA A 416 -0.79 -3.56 20.89
C ALA A 416 -0.12 -2.17 20.94
N ARG A 417 1.12 -2.10 21.42
CA ARG A 417 1.94 -0.87 21.33
C ARG A 417 2.14 -0.43 19.88
N MET A 418 2.45 -1.34 18.96
CA MET A 418 2.61 -1.02 17.54
C MET A 418 1.29 -0.56 16.90
N CYS A 419 0.14 -1.18 17.24
CA CYS A 419 -1.17 -0.69 16.81
C CYS A 419 -1.37 0.78 17.19
N TRP A 420 -1.09 1.10 18.45
CA TRP A 420 -1.28 2.43 18.99
C TRP A 420 -0.34 3.45 18.35
N ASN A 421 0.96 3.12 18.24
CA ASN A 421 1.95 3.99 17.62
C ASN A 421 1.64 4.29 16.15
N GLY A 422 1.23 3.26 15.40
CA GLY A 422 0.81 3.40 14.00
C GLY A 422 -0.37 4.36 13.86
N TYR A 423 -1.42 4.17 14.66
CA TYR A 423 -2.60 5.05 14.67
C TYR A 423 -2.25 6.51 15.01
N MET A 424 -1.41 6.71 16.02
CA MET A 424 -1.06 8.05 16.50
C MET A 424 -0.09 8.79 15.58
N SER A 425 0.80 8.07 14.90
CA SER A 425 1.95 8.69 14.22
C SER A 425 1.83 8.71 12.69
N ALA A 426 1.07 7.79 12.09
CA ALA A 426 0.92 7.74 10.63
C ALA A 426 -0.33 8.49 10.13
N PRO A 427 -0.28 9.10 8.94
CA PRO A 427 -1.45 9.68 8.30
C PRO A 427 -2.58 8.66 8.09
N THR A 428 -3.80 9.01 8.48
CA THR A 428 -4.98 8.14 8.39
C THR A 428 -5.95 8.56 7.28
N HIS A 429 -6.24 9.86 7.17
CA HIS A 429 -7.28 10.42 6.30
C HIS A 429 -6.78 10.84 4.89
N GLY A 430 -5.81 10.11 4.32
CA GLY A 430 -5.21 10.48 3.02
C GLY A 430 -6.22 10.59 1.88
N THR A 431 -7.13 9.62 1.78
CA THR A 431 -8.21 9.59 0.78
C THR A 431 -9.09 10.83 0.83
N TYR A 432 -9.51 11.21 2.02
CA TYR A 432 -10.29 12.42 2.22
C TYR A 432 -9.47 13.66 1.82
N ARG A 433 -8.25 13.85 2.34
CA ARG A 433 -7.44 15.04 1.98
C ARG A 433 -7.21 15.18 0.47
N ILE A 434 -7.09 14.07 -0.24
CA ILE A 434 -7.01 14.04 -1.71
C ILE A 434 -8.29 14.60 -2.33
N GLU A 435 -9.45 14.09 -1.94
CA GLU A 435 -10.74 14.59 -2.41
C GLU A 435 -10.89 16.10 -2.18
N SER A 436 -10.56 16.57 -0.97
CA SER A 436 -10.61 18.00 -0.62
C SER A 436 -9.73 18.87 -1.52
N ILE A 437 -8.48 18.45 -1.75
CA ILE A 437 -7.52 19.25 -2.54
C ILE A 437 -7.88 19.23 -4.02
N VAL A 438 -8.31 18.07 -4.55
CA VAL A 438 -8.66 17.92 -5.97
C VAL A 438 -9.92 18.72 -6.33
N PHE A 439 -10.91 18.74 -5.43
CA PHE A 439 -12.21 19.37 -5.72
C PHE A 439 -12.41 20.74 -5.03
N GLY A 440 -11.43 21.19 -4.23
CA GLY A 440 -11.46 22.49 -3.56
C GLY A 440 -12.48 22.60 -2.43
N GLU A 441 -12.81 21.48 -1.79
CA GLU A 441 -13.71 21.43 -0.63
C GLU A 441 -12.91 21.41 0.67
N GLU A 442 -13.21 22.30 1.61
CA GLU A 442 -12.62 22.22 2.95
C GLU A 442 -13.25 21.08 3.74
N MET A 443 -12.42 20.15 4.24
CA MET A 443 -12.86 19.19 5.24
C MET A 443 -12.17 19.44 6.58
N PRO A 444 -12.89 19.26 7.70
CA PRO A 444 -12.36 19.48 9.04
C PRO A 444 -11.45 18.33 9.47
N ILE A 445 -10.33 18.15 8.78
CA ILE A 445 -9.35 17.09 9.04
C ILE A 445 -8.09 17.73 9.62
N HIS A 446 -7.56 17.17 10.70
CA HIS A 446 -6.33 17.66 11.31
C HIS A 446 -5.17 17.73 10.32
N ALA A 447 -4.36 18.78 10.45
CA ALA A 447 -3.12 18.94 9.71
C ALA A 447 -2.16 17.78 9.97
N LEU A 448 -1.41 17.38 8.94
CA LEU A 448 -0.43 16.30 9.09
C LEU A 448 0.86 16.82 9.73
N PRO A 449 1.44 16.07 10.68
CA PRO A 449 2.82 16.33 11.07
C PRO A 449 3.72 16.07 9.85
N LEU A 450 4.63 17.01 9.56
CA LEU A 450 5.65 16.80 8.55
C LEU A 450 6.71 15.84 9.11
N ILE A 451 6.47 14.53 8.96
CA ILE A 451 7.45 13.50 9.29
C ILE A 451 8.34 13.30 8.06
N VAL A 452 9.60 13.79 8.12
CA VAL A 452 10.61 13.68 7.04
C VAL A 452 11.56 12.52 7.30
#